data_AF-A0A6A2FMU8-F1
#
_entry.id   AF-A0A6A2FMU8-F1
#
_cell.length_a   1.000
_cell.length_b   1.000
_cell.length_c   1.000
_cell.angle_alpha   90.00
_cell.angle_beta   90.00
_cell.angle_gamma   90.00
#
_symmetry.space_group_name_H-M   'P 1'
#
loop_
_entity.id
_entity.type
_entity.pdbx_description
1 polymer ?
#
loop_
_entity_poly.entity_id
_entity_poly.type
_entity_poly.pdbx_seq_one_letter_code
_entity_poly.pdbx_strand_id
1 'polypeptide(L)'
;MITVEEMFAGMKKIADEEGYKFNPYKDELDDILQGLWDNEHRYGYGSCPCRIASGVLADDMDIICPCNYRDPDVAEYGCCLCTLYVNDEWISGRKSHDPIPERRPQEYYVKGYPSIREQKGAGGGEMVEVYRCQVCGYLCAREEAPDLCPVCRAKKERFEKFEMK
;
A
#
# COMPACT_ATOMS: atom_id res chain seq x y z
N MET A 1 4.86 -8.24 -24.18
CA MET A 1 4.99 -8.23 -22.71
C MET A 1 6.28 -7.52 -22.39
N ILE A 2 6.29 -6.72 -21.33
CA ILE A 2 7.50 -6.01 -20.92
C ILE A 2 8.48 -6.99 -20.26
N THR A 3 9.78 -6.73 -20.34
CA THR A 3 10.78 -7.54 -19.63
C THR A 3 10.83 -7.19 -18.13
N VAL A 4 11.54 -7.99 -17.34
CA VAL A 4 11.77 -7.71 -15.91
C VAL A 4 12.50 -6.37 -15.75
N GLU A 5 13.44 -6.07 -16.63
CA GLU A 5 14.19 -4.81 -16.62
C GLU A 5 13.30 -3.61 -16.94
N GLU A 6 12.38 -3.75 -17.90
CA GLU A 6 11.40 -2.71 -18.23
C GLU A 6 10.42 -2.47 -17.08
N MET A 7 9.92 -3.54 -16.46
CA MET A 7 9.08 -3.48 -15.26
C MET A 7 9.81 -2.77 -14.11
N PHE A 8 11.04 -3.20 -13.83
CA PHE A 8 11.86 -2.62 -12.77
C PHE A 8 12.18 -1.15 -13.02
N ALA A 9 12.50 -0.75 -14.26
CA ALA A 9 12.73 0.64 -14.60
C ALA A 9 11.50 1.52 -14.31
N GLY A 10 10.30 1.02 -14.62
CA GLY A 10 9.04 1.68 -14.29
C GLY A 10 8.82 1.82 -12.79
N MET A 11 8.98 0.72 -12.04
CA MET A 11 8.87 0.72 -10.58
C MET A 11 9.90 1.65 -9.93
N LYS A 12 11.13 1.66 -10.44
CA LYS A 12 12.23 2.47 -9.92
C LYS A 12 11.96 3.95 -10.06
N LYS A 13 11.43 4.38 -11.20
CA LYS A 13 11.05 5.79 -11.42
C LYS A 13 10.04 6.26 -10.35
N ILE A 14 9.00 5.47 -10.10
CA ILE A 14 7.97 5.81 -9.10
C ILE A 14 8.57 5.82 -7.70
N ALA A 15 9.37 4.80 -7.36
CA ALA A 15 10.02 4.73 -6.05
C ALA A 15 10.95 5.92 -5.79
N ASP A 16 11.74 6.33 -6.79
CA ASP A 16 12.65 7.48 -6.68
C ASP A 16 11.86 8.81 -6.48
N GLU A 17 10.71 8.97 -7.16
CA GLU A 17 9.82 10.14 -7.00
C GLU A 17 9.16 10.17 -5.61
N GLU A 18 8.82 9.01 -5.04
CA GLU A 18 8.17 8.87 -3.73
C GLU A 18 9.16 8.74 -2.55
N GLY A 19 10.46 8.58 -2.82
CA GLY A 19 11.51 8.43 -1.81
C GLY A 19 11.66 7.02 -1.23
N TYR A 20 11.13 6.00 -1.90
CA TYR A 20 11.34 4.59 -1.53
C TYR A 20 12.67 4.05 -2.07
N LYS A 21 13.24 3.07 -1.36
CA LYS A 21 14.49 2.40 -1.76
C LYS A 21 14.23 0.90 -1.96
N PHE A 22 14.95 0.32 -2.91
CA PHE A 22 14.93 -1.11 -3.16
C PHE A 22 16.04 -1.84 -2.39
N ASN A 23 15.87 -3.15 -2.19
CA ASN A 23 16.90 -4.02 -1.64
C ASN A 23 18.25 -3.80 -2.38
N PRO A 24 19.35 -3.46 -1.67
CA PRO A 24 20.65 -3.27 -2.29
C PRO A 24 21.35 -4.58 -2.69
N TYR A 25 20.85 -5.74 -2.24
CA TYR A 25 21.40 -7.05 -2.55
C TYR A 25 20.85 -7.53 -3.90
N LYS A 26 21.70 -7.44 -4.93
CA LYS A 26 21.30 -7.66 -6.32
C LYS A 26 20.63 -9.01 -6.57
N ASP A 27 21.21 -10.10 -6.06
CA ASP A 27 20.69 -11.45 -6.32
C ASP A 27 19.29 -11.63 -5.70
N GLU A 28 19.09 -11.13 -4.47
CA GLU A 28 17.78 -11.13 -3.81
C GLU A 28 16.77 -10.25 -4.55
N LEU A 29 17.20 -9.04 -4.95
CA LEU A 29 16.37 -8.10 -5.70
C LEU A 29 15.88 -8.72 -7.01
N ASP A 30 16.80 -9.34 -7.77
CA ASP A 30 16.48 -9.98 -9.04
C ASP A 30 15.49 -11.14 -8.87
N ASP A 31 15.68 -11.99 -7.84
CA ASP A 31 14.76 -13.09 -7.53
C ASP A 31 13.35 -12.59 -7.20
N ILE A 32 13.25 -11.52 -6.41
CA ILE A 32 11.97 -10.91 -6.03
C ILE A 32 11.28 -10.30 -7.27
N LEU A 33 12.04 -9.59 -8.12
CA LEU A 33 11.53 -8.98 -9.35
C LEU A 33 11.06 -10.06 -10.33
N GLN A 34 11.81 -11.15 -10.49
CA GLN A 34 11.41 -12.27 -11.32
C GLN A 34 10.10 -12.89 -10.81
N GLY A 35 9.98 -13.13 -9.50
CA GLY A 35 8.75 -13.66 -8.92
C GLY A 35 7.54 -12.74 -9.11
N LEU A 36 7.73 -11.42 -8.99
CA LEU A 36 6.66 -10.44 -9.23
C LEU A 36 6.22 -10.47 -10.71
N TRP A 37 7.19 -10.50 -11.63
CA TRP A 37 6.94 -10.61 -13.05
C TRP A 37 6.21 -11.91 -13.40
N ASP A 38 6.67 -13.06 -12.89
CA ASP A 38 6.02 -14.36 -13.10
C ASP A 38 4.56 -14.36 -12.61
N ASN A 39 4.30 -13.72 -11.46
CA ASN A 39 2.95 -13.58 -10.92
C ASN A 39 2.06 -12.71 -11.81
N GLU A 40 2.59 -11.61 -12.36
CA GLU A 40 1.84 -10.80 -13.32
C GLU A 40 1.49 -11.60 -14.59
N HIS A 41 2.41 -12.44 -15.07
CA HIS A 41 2.17 -13.30 -16.22
C HIS A 41 1.17 -14.41 -15.92
N ARG A 42 1.19 -14.93 -14.70
CA ARG A 42 0.33 -16.04 -14.27
C ARG A 42 -1.09 -15.61 -13.93
N TYR A 43 -1.25 -14.50 -13.22
CA TYR A 43 -2.53 -14.06 -12.64
C TYR A 43 -3.13 -12.84 -13.35
N GLY A 44 -2.35 -12.15 -14.18
CA GLY A 44 -2.76 -10.90 -14.84
C GLY A 44 -2.62 -9.65 -13.96
N TYR A 45 -1.99 -9.77 -12.79
CA TYR A 45 -1.67 -8.67 -11.88
C TYR A 45 -0.41 -9.00 -11.07
N GLY A 46 0.37 -7.99 -10.71
CA GLY A 46 1.61 -8.12 -9.94
C GLY A 46 1.36 -8.52 -8.48
N SER A 47 0.95 -9.77 -8.24
CA SER A 47 0.76 -10.31 -6.89
C SER A 47 2.09 -10.44 -6.16
N CYS A 48 2.10 -10.12 -4.86
CA CYS A 48 3.29 -10.18 -4.02
C CYS A 48 3.99 -11.56 -4.12
N PRO A 49 5.28 -11.62 -4.48
CA PRO A 49 5.98 -12.88 -4.73
C PRO A 49 6.19 -13.74 -3.48
N CYS A 50 6.13 -13.15 -2.27
CA CYS A 50 6.28 -13.89 -1.02
C CYS A 50 4.95 -14.29 -0.37
N ARG A 51 3.80 -14.02 -1.01
CA ARG A 51 2.47 -14.39 -0.51
C ARG A 51 1.76 -15.32 -1.49
N ILE A 52 0.94 -16.21 -0.95
CA ILE A 52 0.12 -17.11 -1.75
C ILE A 52 -1.07 -16.32 -2.30
N ALA A 53 -1.06 -16.07 -3.61
CA ALA A 53 -2.16 -15.47 -4.35
C ALA A 53 -3.31 -16.46 -4.50
N SER A 54 -4.55 -16.00 -4.35
CA SER A 54 -5.75 -16.77 -4.71
C SER A 54 -5.89 -16.91 -6.24
N GLY A 55 -5.33 -15.96 -6.99
CA GLY A 55 -5.52 -15.83 -8.44
C GLY A 55 -6.82 -15.10 -8.81
N VAL A 56 -7.58 -14.62 -7.81
CA VAL A 56 -8.76 -13.79 -8.00
C VAL A 56 -8.39 -12.36 -7.61
N LEU A 57 -8.35 -11.47 -8.59
CA LEU A 57 -7.91 -10.07 -8.39
C LEU A 57 -8.61 -9.39 -7.20
N ALA A 58 -9.92 -9.57 -7.06
CA ALA A 58 -10.71 -8.96 -5.99
C ALA A 58 -10.27 -9.43 -4.58
N ASP A 59 -9.89 -10.70 -4.45
CA ASP A 59 -9.52 -11.33 -3.19
C ASP A 59 -8.06 -11.04 -2.80
N ASP A 60 -7.25 -10.57 -3.76
CA ASP A 60 -5.81 -10.31 -3.60
C ASP A 60 -5.46 -8.81 -3.65
N MET A 61 -6.46 -7.91 -3.69
CA MET A 61 -6.23 -6.47 -3.81
C MET A 61 -5.28 -5.89 -2.76
N ASP A 62 -5.23 -6.46 -1.56
CA ASP A 62 -4.32 -6.06 -0.49
C ASP A 62 -2.87 -6.46 -0.69
N ILE A 63 -2.62 -7.47 -1.52
CA ILE A 63 -1.30 -8.06 -1.78
C ILE A 63 -0.78 -7.79 -3.20
N ILE A 64 -1.48 -6.99 -4.01
CA ILE A 64 -0.92 -6.44 -5.25
C ILE A 64 0.27 -5.54 -4.90
N CYS A 65 1.41 -5.69 -5.57
CA CYS A 65 2.60 -4.92 -5.28
C CYS A 65 2.49 -3.48 -5.85
N PRO A 66 2.79 -2.43 -5.06
CA PRO A 66 3.12 -2.45 -3.63
C PRO A 66 1.89 -2.73 -2.73
N CYS A 67 2.00 -3.72 -1.85
CA CYS A 67 0.89 -4.17 -1.00
C CYS A 67 0.56 -3.17 0.11
N ASN A 68 -0.64 -3.28 0.68
CA ASN A 68 -1.14 -2.43 1.78
C ASN A 68 -0.25 -2.47 3.05
N TYR A 69 0.61 -3.49 3.16
CA TYR A 69 1.48 -3.72 4.31
C TYR A 69 2.87 -3.09 4.16
N ARG A 70 3.26 -2.65 2.95
CA ARG A 70 4.61 -2.15 2.65
C ARG A 70 5.00 -1.01 3.60
N ASP A 71 4.18 0.02 3.68
CA ASP A 71 4.50 1.24 4.42
C ASP A 71 4.61 0.99 5.94
N PRO A 72 3.65 0.32 6.61
CA PRO A 72 3.81 0.01 8.03
C PRO A 72 4.97 -0.97 8.31
N ASP A 73 5.26 -1.91 7.39
CA ASP A 73 6.42 -2.80 7.53
C ASP A 73 7.75 -2.03 7.44
N VAL A 74 7.91 -1.19 6.42
CA VAL A 74 9.12 -0.38 6.23
C VAL A 74 9.31 0.63 7.37
N ALA A 75 8.23 1.19 7.91
CA ALA A 75 8.29 2.11 9.04
C ALA A 75 8.72 1.41 10.35
N GLU A 76 8.17 0.22 10.63
CA GLU A 76 8.43 -0.49 11.89
C GLU A 76 9.74 -1.29 11.86
N TYR A 77 9.93 -2.08 10.80
CA TYR A 77 11.01 -3.07 10.67
C TYR A 77 12.12 -2.65 9.72
N GLY A 78 11.89 -1.64 8.88
CA GLY A 78 12.86 -1.15 7.92
C GLY A 78 12.83 -1.83 6.56
N CYS A 79 12.02 -2.86 6.38
CA CYS A 79 11.79 -3.56 5.12
C CYS A 79 10.32 -3.97 5.00
N CYS A 80 9.83 -4.21 3.78
CA CYS A 80 8.58 -4.95 3.58
C CYS A 80 8.82 -6.46 3.69
N LEU A 81 7.74 -7.26 3.78
CA LEU A 81 7.84 -8.71 4.00
C LEU A 81 8.75 -9.47 3.02
N CYS A 82 8.71 -9.13 1.73
CA CYS A 82 9.60 -9.75 0.73
C CYS A 82 10.98 -9.11 0.66
N THR A 83 11.28 -8.10 1.50
CA THR A 83 12.48 -7.24 1.46
C THR A 83 12.67 -6.42 0.20
N LEU A 84 11.70 -6.37 -0.73
CA LEU A 84 11.79 -5.57 -1.96
C LEU A 84 12.05 -4.08 -1.66
N TYR A 85 11.25 -3.51 -0.75
CA TYR A 85 11.35 -2.13 -0.32
C TYR A 85 12.02 -2.08 1.05
N VAL A 86 13.00 -1.19 1.22
CA VAL A 86 13.79 -1.03 2.43
C VAL A 86 14.02 0.44 2.76
N ASN A 87 14.42 0.75 3.99
CA ASN A 87 14.84 2.09 4.40
C ASN A 87 16.34 2.15 4.75
N ASP A 88 16.83 3.35 5.06
CA ASP A 88 18.24 3.56 5.38
C ASP A 88 18.72 2.84 6.64
N GLU A 89 17.83 2.64 7.62
CA GLU A 89 18.19 1.91 8.84
C GLU A 89 18.40 0.42 8.55
N TRP A 90 17.62 -0.17 7.66
CA TRP A 90 17.79 -1.55 7.22
C TRP A 90 19.03 -1.69 6.33
N ILE A 91 19.24 -0.77 5.37
CA ILE A 91 20.44 -0.76 4.49
C ILE A 91 21.72 -0.61 5.31
N SER A 92 21.72 0.24 6.34
CA SER A 92 22.89 0.44 7.22
C SER A 92 23.08 -0.65 8.28
N GLY A 93 22.17 -1.62 8.39
CA GLY A 93 22.19 -2.66 9.41
C GLY A 93 21.83 -2.17 10.82
N ARG A 94 21.28 -0.95 10.97
CA ARG A 94 20.74 -0.45 12.25
C ARG A 94 19.44 -1.15 12.63
N LYS A 95 18.66 -1.59 11.63
CA LYS A 95 17.54 -2.52 11.80
C LYS A 95 18.01 -3.92 11.42
N SER A 96 17.49 -4.93 12.12
CA SER A 96 17.82 -6.34 11.87
C SER A 96 17.31 -6.79 10.50
N HIS A 97 18.03 -7.74 9.89
CA HIS A 97 17.59 -8.46 8.69
C HIS A 97 16.82 -9.74 9.04
N ASP A 98 16.42 -9.91 10.30
CA ASP A 98 15.55 -11.01 10.73
C ASP A 98 14.18 -10.96 10.02
N PRO A 99 13.51 -12.13 9.86
CA PRO A 99 12.16 -12.17 9.32
C PRO A 99 11.18 -11.30 10.12
N ILE A 100 10.34 -10.55 9.41
CA ILE A 100 9.28 -9.72 10.00
C ILE A 100 7.96 -10.52 10.10
N PRO A 101 7.06 -10.18 11.02
CA PRO A 101 5.75 -10.83 11.10
C PRO A 101 4.88 -10.54 9.86
N GLU A 102 4.09 -11.52 9.44
CA GLU A 102 3.07 -11.33 8.40
C GLU A 102 1.90 -10.50 8.97
N ARG A 103 1.71 -9.29 8.42
CA ARG A 103 0.60 -8.40 8.79
C ARG A 103 -0.73 -8.77 8.16
N ARG A 104 -0.72 -9.54 7.06
CA ARG A 104 -1.95 -9.99 6.42
C ARG A 104 -2.75 -10.88 7.36
N PRO A 105 -4.00 -10.51 7.71
CA PRO A 105 -4.86 -11.37 8.51
C PRO A 105 -4.99 -12.75 7.89
N GLN A 106 -4.78 -13.80 8.69
CA GLN A 106 -4.76 -15.18 8.20
C GLN A 106 -6.09 -15.59 7.55
N GLU A 107 -7.20 -14.99 8.00
CA GLU A 107 -8.51 -15.23 7.40
C GLU A 107 -8.63 -14.75 5.95
N TYR A 108 -7.84 -13.76 5.50
CA TYR A 108 -7.88 -13.27 4.13
C TYR A 108 -7.30 -14.26 3.13
N TYR A 109 -6.43 -15.19 3.54
CA TYR A 109 -5.97 -16.29 2.68
C TYR A 109 -7.08 -17.31 2.37
N VAL A 110 -8.13 -17.35 3.19
CA VAL A 110 -9.26 -18.29 3.03
C VAL A 110 -10.48 -17.59 2.45
N LYS A 111 -10.78 -16.38 2.93
CA LYS A 111 -12.00 -15.64 2.58
C LYS A 111 -11.80 -14.62 1.44
N GLY A 112 -10.54 -14.31 1.10
CA GLY A 112 -10.20 -13.17 0.25
C GLY A 112 -10.20 -11.85 1.02
N TYR A 113 -9.61 -10.82 0.40
CA TYR A 113 -9.65 -9.45 0.90
C TYR A 113 -11.09 -8.90 0.90
N PRO A 114 -11.55 -8.24 1.98
CA PRO A 114 -12.91 -7.74 2.06
C PRO A 114 -13.25 -6.80 0.92
N SER A 115 -14.43 -6.99 0.33
CA SER A 115 -14.92 -6.12 -0.73
C SER A 115 -15.02 -4.68 -0.22
N ILE A 116 -14.92 -3.70 -1.12
CA ILE A 116 -15.05 -2.28 -0.78
C ILE A 116 -16.30 -2.04 0.09
N ARG A 117 -17.44 -2.67 -0.22
CA ARG A 117 -18.69 -2.52 0.55
C ARG A 117 -18.61 -3.02 1.99
N GLU A 118 -17.74 -3.97 2.28
CA GLU A 118 -17.51 -4.54 3.61
C GLU A 118 -16.45 -3.77 4.39
N GLN A 119 -15.70 -2.87 3.73
CA GLN A 119 -14.74 -1.99 4.38
C GLN A 119 -15.44 -0.82 5.07
N LYS A 120 -14.99 -0.48 6.28
CA LYS A 120 -15.49 0.67 7.03
C LYS A 120 -15.31 1.97 6.23
N GLY A 121 -16.38 2.76 6.09
CA GLY A 121 -16.36 4.07 5.43
C GLY A 121 -16.58 4.07 3.91
N ALA A 122 -16.73 2.90 3.28
CA ALA A 122 -16.86 2.77 1.82
C ALA A 122 -18.29 2.94 1.27
N GLY A 123 -19.14 3.70 1.98
CA GLY A 123 -20.49 4.04 1.53
C GLY A 123 -21.52 2.90 1.55
N GLY A 124 -21.19 1.75 2.16
CA GLY A 124 -22.11 0.62 2.36
C GLY A 124 -22.44 0.28 3.83
N GLY A 125 -21.78 0.93 4.80
CA GLY A 125 -21.99 0.77 6.24
C GLY A 125 -22.55 2.04 6.90
N GLU A 126 -22.42 2.18 8.24
CA GLU A 126 -22.76 3.42 8.95
C GLU A 126 -22.10 4.62 8.27
N MET A 127 -22.91 5.62 7.92
CA MET A 127 -22.44 6.85 7.29
C MET A 127 -21.48 7.55 8.25
N VAL A 128 -20.20 7.60 7.89
CA VAL A 128 -19.23 8.45 8.60
C VAL A 128 -19.52 9.92 8.28
N GLU A 129 -19.23 10.79 9.22
CA GLU A 129 -19.47 12.22 9.07
C GLU A 129 -18.69 12.78 7.87
N VAL A 130 -19.37 13.60 7.06
CA VAL A 130 -18.72 14.29 5.94
C VAL A 130 -18.30 15.67 6.41
N TYR A 131 -17.06 16.03 6.16
CA TYR A 131 -16.49 17.33 6.48
C TYR A 131 -16.14 18.09 5.20
N ARG A 132 -16.43 19.39 5.18
CA ARG A 132 -16.10 20.31 4.10
C ARG A 132 -15.09 21.35 4.56
N CYS A 133 -14.02 21.52 3.80
CA CYS A 133 -13.11 22.65 3.98
C CYS A 133 -13.80 23.95 3.56
N GLN A 134 -13.92 24.92 4.48
CA GLN A 134 -14.53 26.22 4.20
C GLN A 134 -13.68 27.13 3.29
N VAL A 135 -12.46 26.71 2.93
CA VAL A 135 -11.56 27.47 2.03
C VAL A 135 -11.77 27.09 0.58
N CYS A 136 -11.58 25.81 0.28
CA CYS A 136 -11.52 25.31 -1.09
C CYS A 136 -12.65 24.34 -1.43
N GLY A 137 -13.53 24.03 -0.47
CA GLY A 137 -14.66 23.12 -0.68
C GLY A 137 -14.30 21.63 -0.71
N TYR A 138 -13.08 21.24 -0.36
CA TYR A 138 -12.69 19.82 -0.26
C TYR A 138 -13.62 19.06 0.69
N LEU A 139 -14.16 17.93 0.24
CA LEU A 139 -15.05 17.06 1.01
C LEU A 139 -14.31 15.76 1.39
N CYS A 140 -14.48 15.33 2.64
CA CYS A 140 -13.97 14.04 3.11
C CYS A 140 -14.95 13.38 4.08
N ALA A 141 -15.17 12.09 3.92
CA ALA A 141 -15.98 11.26 4.81
C ALA A 141 -15.04 10.54 5.80
N ARG A 142 -15.05 10.94 7.08
CA ARG A 142 -14.14 10.46 8.13
C ARG A 142 -14.79 10.58 9.50
N GLU A 143 -14.26 9.90 10.52
CA GLU A 143 -14.72 10.10 11.91
C GLU A 143 -14.47 11.54 12.40
N GLU A 144 -13.35 12.14 11.98
CA GLU A 144 -13.00 13.53 12.30
C GLU A 144 -12.42 14.27 11.09
N ALA A 145 -12.53 15.61 11.10
CA ALA A 145 -11.87 16.47 10.11
C ALA A 145 -10.34 16.31 10.15
N PRO A 146 -9.64 16.36 8.99
CA PRO A 146 -8.19 16.26 8.94
C PRO A 146 -7.49 17.49 9.53
N ASP A 147 -6.29 17.30 10.07
CA ASP A 147 -5.47 18.39 10.64
C ASP A 147 -5.14 19.49 9.63
N LEU A 148 -4.87 19.09 8.39
CA LEU A 148 -4.62 19.97 7.26
C LEU A 148 -5.44 19.53 6.05
N CYS A 149 -6.05 20.49 5.35
CA CYS A 149 -6.70 20.23 4.08
C CYS A 149 -5.66 19.77 3.04
N PRO A 150 -5.85 18.61 2.39
CA PRO A 150 -4.89 18.11 1.40
C PRO A 150 -4.82 18.99 0.15
N VAL A 151 -5.85 19.82 -0.09
CA VAL A 151 -5.91 20.73 -1.25
C VAL A 151 -5.27 22.08 -0.94
N CYS A 152 -5.67 22.74 0.16
CA CYS A 152 -5.28 24.13 0.44
C CYS A 152 -4.49 24.33 1.74
N ARG A 153 -4.22 23.27 2.50
CA ARG A 153 -3.52 23.27 3.79
C ARG A 153 -4.17 24.10 4.90
N ALA A 154 -5.46 24.42 4.78
CA ALA A 154 -6.24 24.98 5.87
C ALA A 154 -6.29 24.03 7.08
N LYS A 155 -6.17 24.57 8.31
CA LYS A 155 -6.23 23.78 9.55
C LYS A 155 -7.61 23.17 9.80
N LYS A 156 -7.66 22.13 10.65
CA LYS A 156 -8.89 21.43 11.10
C LYS A 156 -10.03 22.34 11.52
N GLU A 157 -9.73 23.45 12.19
CA GLU A 157 -10.72 24.44 12.64
C GLU A 157 -11.52 25.07 11.49
N ARG A 158 -11.02 24.97 10.25
CA ARG A 158 -11.64 25.51 9.03
C ARG A 158 -12.46 24.47 8.27
N PHE A 159 -12.78 23.35 8.91
CA PHE A 159 -13.71 22.35 8.40
C PHE A 159 -15.06 22.46 9.11
N GLU A 160 -16.13 22.27 8.34
CA GLU A 160 -17.50 22.18 8.86
C GLU A 160 -18.08 20.80 8.54
N LYS A 161 -19.02 20.31 9.36
CA LYS A 161 -19.82 19.14 8.98
C LYS A 161 -20.70 19.51 7.80
N PHE A 162 -20.69 18.65 6.80
CA PHE A 162 -21.41 18.83 5.55
C PHE A 162 -22.56 17.85 5.48
N GLU A 163 -23.77 18.40 5.41
CA GLU A 163 -24.99 17.63 5.18
C GLU A 163 -25.40 17.80 3.72
N MET A 164 -25.60 16.69 3.01
CA MET A 164 -26.25 16.72 1.70
C MET A 164 -27.75 16.95 1.93
N LYS A 165 -28.25 18.14 1.61
CA LYS A 165 -29.69 18.42 1.51
C LYS A 165 -30.28 17.86 0.22
#